data_AF-A0A7J4B1D4-F1
#
_entry.id   AF-A0A7J4B1D4-F1
#
_cell.length_a   1.000
_cell.length_b   1.000
_cell.length_c   1.000
_cell.angle_alpha   90.00
_cell.angle_beta   90.00
_cell.angle_gamma   90.00
#
_symmetry.space_group_name_H-M   'P 1'
#
loop_
_entity.id
_entity.type
_entity.pdbx_description
1 polymer ?
#
loop_
_entity_poly.entity_id
_entity_poly.type
_entity_poly.pdbx_seq_one_letter_code
_entity_poly.pdbx_strand_id
1 'polypeptide(L)'
;MNDIFYLAVGGILYSFRWSWWMKNTKGLNVLVYHKVGYPPKNTRLKNLWVTPERFEKHIIYLKKNNYKMIGFSELKDYYENSKSVD
;
A
#
# COMPACT_ATOMS: atom_id res chain seq x y z
N MET A 1 -39.86 -8.56 -0.22
CA MET A 1 -38.87 -9.65 -0.47
C MET A 1 -37.73 -9.17 -1.35
N ASN A 2 -38.01 -8.39 -2.41
CA ASN A 2 -37.00 -7.83 -3.30
C ASN A 2 -36.10 -6.77 -2.62
N ASP A 3 -36.63 -5.99 -1.67
CA ASP A 3 -35.84 -4.96 -0.98
C ASP A 3 -34.72 -5.56 -0.12
N ILE A 4 -35.01 -6.67 0.56
CA ILE A 4 -34.02 -7.43 1.33
C ILE A 4 -32.94 -8.00 0.40
N PHE A 5 -33.33 -8.46 -0.78
CA PHE A 5 -32.40 -8.94 -1.80
C PHE A 5 -31.47 -7.82 -2.31
N TYR A 6 -32.01 -6.64 -2.63
CA TYR A 6 -31.18 -5.50 -3.06
C TYR A 6 -30.25 -4.99 -1.96
N LEU A 7 -30.70 -4.96 -0.71
CA LEU A 7 -29.86 -4.60 0.43
C LEU A 7 -28.74 -5.62 0.66
N ALA A 8 -29.03 -6.92 0.52
CA ALA A 8 -28.02 -7.96 0.63
C ALA A 8 -26.96 -7.87 -0.48
N VAL A 9 -27.40 -7.71 -1.74
CA VAL A 9 -26.49 -7.53 -2.88
C VAL A 9 -25.67 -6.25 -2.73
N GLY A 10 -26.29 -5.14 -2.34
CA GLY A 10 -25.62 -3.87 -2.09
C GLY A 10 -24.57 -3.98 -0.97
N GLY A 11 -24.90 -4.69 0.12
CA GLY A 11 -23.97 -4.96 1.22
C GLY A 11 -22.77 -5.80 0.80
N ILE A 12 -22.99 -6.82 -0.04
CA ILE A 12 -21.91 -7.65 -0.60
C ILE A 12 -21.02 -6.81 -1.53
N LEU A 13 -21.59 -6.00 -2.42
CA LEU A 13 -20.79 -5.13 -3.30
C LEU A 13 -20.01 -4.08 -2.51
N TYR A 14 -20.61 -3.50 -1.48
CA TYR A 14 -19.96 -2.53 -0.61
C TYR A 14 -18.80 -3.16 0.17
N SER A 15 -18.99 -4.39 0.64
CA SER A 15 -17.94 -5.11 1.35
C SER A 15 -16.75 -5.35 0.40
N PHE A 16 -16.99 -5.76 -0.87
CA PHE A 16 -15.91 -6.08 -1.82
C PHE A 16 -15.00 -4.87 -2.08
N ARG A 17 -15.56 -3.65 -2.04
CA ARG A 17 -14.83 -2.40 -2.21
C ARG A 17 -13.70 -2.21 -1.21
N TRP A 18 -13.90 -2.65 0.04
CA TRP A 18 -12.89 -2.49 1.09
C TRP A 18 -12.08 -3.76 1.34
N SER A 19 -12.59 -4.93 0.92
CA SER A 19 -11.88 -6.22 0.97
C SER A 19 -11.16 -6.49 2.30
N TRP A 20 -11.67 -5.97 3.42
CA TRP A 20 -10.99 -6.02 4.73
C TRP A 20 -10.80 -7.45 5.24
N TRP A 21 -11.56 -8.42 4.70
CA TRP A 21 -11.49 -9.84 5.03
C TRP A 21 -10.48 -10.60 4.18
N MET A 22 -9.92 -10.00 3.13
CA MET A 22 -8.87 -10.67 2.35
C MET A 22 -7.64 -10.81 3.23
N LYS A 23 -7.19 -12.06 3.40
CA LYS A 23 -6.00 -12.36 4.18
C LYS A 23 -4.80 -11.67 3.55
N ASN A 24 -3.99 -11.02 4.40
CA ASN A 24 -2.69 -10.51 3.99
C ASN A 24 -1.79 -11.70 3.64
N THR A 25 -1.61 -11.97 2.35
CA THR A 25 -0.74 -13.04 1.87
C THR A 25 0.71 -12.66 2.13
N LYS A 26 1.51 -13.62 2.61
CA LYS A 26 2.96 -13.41 2.75
C LYS A 26 3.54 -13.09 1.36
N GLY A 27 4.21 -11.96 1.24
CA GLY A 27 4.76 -11.48 -0.03
C GLY A 27 5.54 -10.18 0.15
N LEU A 28 6.07 -9.66 -0.97
CA LEU A 28 6.79 -8.40 -1.00
C LEU A 28 5.82 -7.22 -0.87
N ASN A 29 6.02 -6.38 0.14
CA ASN A 29 5.28 -5.13 0.28
C ASN A 29 5.85 -4.06 -0.64
N VAL A 30 5.06 -3.57 -1.59
CA VAL A 30 5.46 -2.50 -2.52
C VAL A 30 4.72 -1.21 -2.16
N LEU A 31 5.44 -0.28 -1.52
CA LEU A 31 4.90 1.04 -1.16
C LEU A 31 5.08 2.02 -2.32
N VAL A 32 3.99 2.64 -2.76
CA VAL A 32 4.00 3.59 -3.88
C VAL A 32 3.84 5.02 -3.36
N TYR A 33 4.90 5.81 -3.51
CA TYR A 33 4.90 7.25 -3.24
C TYR A 33 4.91 8.00 -4.57
N HIS A 34 4.08 9.05 -4.67
CA HIS A 34 4.05 9.89 -5.85
C HIS A 34 4.89 11.16 -5.66
N LYS A 35 4.62 11.91 -4.58
CA LYS A 35 5.33 13.16 -4.28
C LYS A 35 5.59 13.28 -2.78
N VAL A 36 6.83 13.61 -2.41
CA VAL A 36 7.21 13.96 -1.04
C VAL A 36 7.44 15.47 -0.97
N GLY A 37 6.63 16.17 -0.17
CA GLY A 37 6.64 17.62 -0.08
C GLY A 37 5.29 18.19 0.33
N TYR A 38 5.22 19.52 0.41
CA TYR A 38 3.98 20.23 0.71
C TYR A 38 3.14 20.44 -0.56
N PRO A 39 1.86 20.04 -0.56
CA PRO A 39 1.01 20.21 -1.73
C PRO A 39 0.79 21.70 -2.05
N PRO A 40 0.88 22.12 -3.33
CA PRO A 40 0.53 23.47 -3.73
C PRO A 40 -0.93 23.80 -3.39
N LYS A 41 -1.22 25.06 -3.02
CA LYS A 41 -2.55 25.50 -2.55
C LYS A 41 -3.72 25.05 -3.45
N ASN A 42 -3.51 25.08 -4.77
CA ASN A 42 -4.54 24.77 -5.79
C ASN A 42 -4.37 23.40 -6.47
N THR A 43 -3.66 22.45 -5.87
CA THR A 43 -3.52 21.12 -6.49
C THR A 43 -4.83 20.31 -6.37
N ARG A 44 -5.28 19.72 -7.49
CA ARG A 44 -6.45 18.83 -7.54
C ARG A 44 -6.19 17.46 -6.89
N LEU A 45 -4.92 17.05 -6.80
CA LEU A 45 -4.50 15.71 -6.36
C LEU A 45 -3.74 15.75 -5.03
N LYS A 46 -4.32 16.39 -4.01
CA LYS A 46 -3.70 16.54 -2.68
C LYS A 46 -3.31 15.20 -2.04
N ASN A 47 -4.09 14.15 -2.31
CA ASN A 47 -3.88 12.82 -1.74
C ASN A 47 -2.63 12.09 -2.27
N LEU A 48 -2.03 12.58 -3.36
CA LEU A 48 -0.78 12.02 -3.90
C LEU A 48 0.47 12.64 -3.27
N TRP A 49 0.29 13.61 -2.37
CA TRP A 49 1.38 14.27 -1.66
C TRP A 49 1.51 13.71 -0.25
N VAL A 50 2.74 13.41 0.14
CA VAL A 50 3.11 13.04 1.50
C VAL A 50 4.08 14.10 2.00
N THR A 51 3.82 14.70 3.17
CA THR A 51 4.76 15.70 3.70
C THR A 51 6.08 15.03 4.14
N PRO A 52 7.20 15.77 4.16
CA PRO A 52 8.49 15.23 4.58
C PRO A 52 8.46 14.56 5.96
N GLU A 53 7.76 15.17 6.93
CA GLU A 53 7.66 14.68 8.31
C GLU A 53 6.87 13.36 8.37
N ARG A 54 5.86 13.22 7.51
CA ARG A 54 5.07 11.99 7.43
C ARG A 54 5.86 10.88 6.73
N PHE A 55 6.58 11.21 5.66
CA PHE A 55 7.45 10.27 4.99
C PHE A 55 8.55 9.76 5.92
N GLU A 56 9.19 10.64 6.69
CA GLU A 56 10.19 10.28 7.70
C GLU A 56 9.62 9.28 8.72
N LYS A 57 8.42 9.54 9.26
CA LYS A 57 7.75 8.60 10.17
C LYS A 57 7.52 7.23 9.55
N HIS A 58 7.19 7.15 8.26
CA HIS A 58 7.06 5.87 7.57
C HIS A 58 8.41 5.13 7.50
N ILE A 59 9.49 5.83 7.15
CA ILE A 59 10.83 5.22 7.08
C ILE A 59 11.30 4.76 8.46
N ILE A 60 11.10 5.58 9.51
CA ILE A 60 11.40 5.20 10.90
C ILE A 60 10.61 3.96 11.30
N TYR A 61 9.32 3.89 10.97
CA TYR A 61 8.50 2.71 11.25
C TYR A 61 9.06 1.46 10.58
N LEU A 62 9.41 1.52 9.28
CA LEU A 62 9.98 0.39 8.55
C LEU A 62 11.28 -0.07 9.19
N LYS A 63 12.18 0.87 9.52
CA LYS A 63 13.45 0.58 10.19
C LYS A 63 13.25 -0.05 11.58
N LYS A 64 12.34 0.48 12.39
CA LYS A 64 12.03 -0.03 13.73
C LYS A 64 11.47 -1.45 13.72
N ASN A 65 10.78 -1.82 12.64
CA ASN A 65 10.20 -3.15 12.47
C ASN A 65 11.08 -4.08 11.61
N ASN A 66 12.37 -3.76 11.45
CA ASN A 66 13.36 -4.57 10.73
C ASN A 66 12.97 -4.89 9.28
N TYR A 67 12.30 -3.97 8.59
CA TYR A 67 12.09 -4.10 7.15
C TYR A 67 13.41 -3.85 6.41
N LYS A 68 13.73 -4.73 5.47
CA LYS A 68 14.79 -4.52 4.48
C LYS A 68 14.20 -3.85 3.23
N MET A 69 14.74 -2.68 2.88
CA MET A 69 14.39 -2.01 1.63
C MET A 69 15.23 -2.61 0.52
N ILE A 70 14.60 -3.13 -0.52
CA ILE A 70 15.28 -3.74 -1.65
C ILE A 70 15.14 -2.88 -2.90
N GLY A 71 16.21 -2.80 -3.68
CA GLY A 71 16.19 -2.25 -5.03
C GLY A 71 15.74 -3.26 -6.08
N PHE A 72 15.47 -2.79 -7.30
CA PHE A 72 15.15 -3.68 -8.42
C PHE A 72 16.29 -4.64 -8.79
N SER A 73 17.55 -4.26 -8.54
CA SER A 73 18.70 -5.15 -8.75
C SER A 73 18.65 -6.37 -7.82
N GLU A 74 18.40 -6.16 -6.53
CA GLU A 74 18.28 -7.24 -5.55
C GLU A 74 17.05 -8.11 -5.83
N LEU A 75 15.94 -7.49 -6.25
CA LEU A 75 14.74 -8.21 -6.68
C LEU A 75 15.00 -9.09 -7.91
N LYS A 76 15.76 -8.58 -8.89
CA LYS A 76 16.18 -9.32 -10.08
C LYS A 76 17.07 -10.50 -9.69
N ASP A 77 18.05 -10.27 -8.80
CA ASP A 77 18.95 -11.32 -8.33
C ASP A 77 18.20 -12.44 -7.59
N TYR A 78 17.19 -12.10 -6.78
CA TYR A 78 16.29 -13.09 -6.16
C TYR A 78 15.56 -13.92 -7.21
N TYR A 79 15.02 -13.27 -8.25
CA TYR A 79 14.25 -13.95 -9.29
C TYR A 79 15.13 -14.87 -10.15
N GLU A 80 16.33 -14.43 -10.53
CA GLU A 80 17.22 -15.17 -11.43
C GLU A 80 18.06 -16.22 -10.71
N ASN A 81 18.52 -15.92 -9.49
CA ASN A 81 19.51 -16.74 -8.79
C ASN A 81 18.97 -17.35 -7.48
N SER A 82 17.70 -17.14 -7.14
CA SER A 82 17.10 -17.55 -5.85
C SER A 82 17.90 -17.07 -4.63
N LYS A 83 18.66 -15.98 -4.78
CA LYS A 83 19.41 -15.37 -3.68
C LYS A 83 18.45 -14.69 -2.73
N SER A 84 18.42 -15.18 -1.50
CA SER A 84 17.70 -14.57 -0.38
C SER A 84 17.94 -13.05 -0.32
N VAL A 85 16.85 -12.30 -0.24
CA VAL A 85 16.82 -10.81 -0.20
C VAL A 85 16.65 -10.30 1.23
N ASP A 86 16.79 -11.19 2.21
CA ASP A 86 16.59 -11.00 3.65
C ASP A 86 17.88 -10.56 4.36
#